data_AF-A0A523VJ24-F1
#
_entry.id   AF-A0A523VJ24-F1
#
_cell.length_a   1.000
_cell.length_b   1.000
_cell.length_c   1.000
_cell.angle_alpha   90.00
_cell.angle_beta   90.00
_cell.angle_gamma   90.00
#
_symmetry.space_group_name_H-M   'P 1'
#
loop_
_entity.id
_entity.type
_entity.pdbx_description
1 polymer ?
#
loop_
_entity_poly.entity_id
_entity_poly.type
_entity_poly.pdbx_seq_one_letter_code
_entity_poly.pdbx_strand_id
1 'polypeptide(L)'
;YDVGTPTPLVICIHGFVQWPANQMEVSGWNDLADEFGFIVVYPSGTGFPLRWNAHAGFESGSDPMEDVTFISDLIDQLPHAYNIDERRLYANGLSNGGGMSHLLACTLSDRIAAIGSVAGAYSLPWSQCNPSRPVPVIAFHGTNDQIVPYSGGGSHREDLSLPAVLDWVAAWAEQNECGDTPLALPSAGEASGIVYTGCSEGAGVVFYTIRGGGHAWPGGEPLPEWIVGHTTQDINASEVMWTFFEQHPKDSHG
;
A
#
# COMPACT_ATOMS: atom_id res chain seq x y z
N TYR A 1 1.54 3.17 23.29
CA TYR A 1 2.46 2.00 23.30
C TYR A 1 2.66 1.49 24.73
N ASP A 2 2.55 0.18 24.93
CA ASP A 2 2.86 -0.53 26.17
C ASP A 2 3.95 -1.58 25.90
N VAL A 3 5.10 -1.47 26.58
CA VAL A 3 6.23 -2.38 26.41
C VAL A 3 5.91 -3.84 26.75
N GLY A 4 4.89 -4.08 27.58
CA GLY A 4 4.47 -5.43 27.97
C GLY A 4 3.62 -6.16 26.91
N THR A 5 3.13 -5.48 25.88
CA THR A 5 2.14 -6.00 24.95
C THR A 5 2.71 -6.07 23.52
N PRO A 6 2.72 -7.25 22.87
CA PRO A 6 3.06 -7.36 21.44
C PRO A 6 2.17 -6.44 20.60
N THR A 7 2.79 -5.51 19.90
CA THR A 7 2.15 -4.35 19.24
C THR A 7 2.26 -4.47 17.72
N PRO A 8 1.18 -4.29 16.94
CA PRO A 8 1.24 -4.25 15.48
C PRO A 8 2.18 -3.17 14.96
N LEU A 9 2.77 -3.41 13.79
CA LEU A 9 3.59 -2.44 13.09
C LEU A 9 2.95 -2.11 11.73
N VAL A 10 2.80 -0.83 11.44
CA VAL A 10 2.45 -0.30 10.12
C VAL A 10 3.65 0.48 9.57
N ILE A 11 4.18 0.05 8.43
CA ILE A 11 5.20 0.77 7.68
C ILE A 11 4.49 1.63 6.63
N CYS A 12 4.49 2.96 6.79
CA CYS A 12 3.81 3.88 5.89
C CYS A 12 4.82 4.64 5.01
N ILE A 13 4.79 4.34 3.72
CA ILE A 13 5.83 4.67 2.75
C ILE A 13 5.39 5.87 1.91
N HIS A 14 6.23 6.91 1.89
CA HIS A 14 5.95 8.14 1.16
C HIS A 14 6.05 7.96 -0.37
N GLY A 15 5.34 8.80 -1.14
CA GLY A 15 5.45 8.83 -2.59
C GLY A 15 6.69 9.54 -3.12
N PHE A 16 6.85 9.56 -4.44
CA PHE A 16 7.92 10.29 -5.13
C PHE A 16 7.85 11.78 -4.79
N VAL A 17 9.01 12.45 -4.63
CA VAL A 17 9.16 13.85 -4.19
C VAL A 17 8.62 14.19 -2.80
N GLN A 18 8.08 13.22 -2.06
CA GLN A 18 7.62 13.38 -0.68
C GLN A 18 8.71 12.96 0.32
N TRP A 19 8.42 13.12 1.61
CA TRP A 19 9.31 12.78 2.73
C TRP A 19 8.48 12.26 3.91
N PRO A 20 9.10 11.61 4.92
CA PRO A 20 8.37 10.96 6.02
C PRO A 20 7.34 11.85 6.74
N ALA A 21 7.70 13.07 7.11
CA ALA A 21 6.80 13.98 7.80
C ALA A 21 5.59 14.38 6.94
N ASN A 22 5.76 14.52 5.62
CA ASN A 22 4.63 14.78 4.73
C ASN A 22 3.71 13.56 4.61
N GLN A 23 4.27 12.34 4.55
CA GLN A 23 3.44 11.13 4.51
C GLN A 23 2.64 10.95 5.81
N MET A 24 3.25 11.28 6.96
CA MET A 24 2.59 11.30 8.26
C MET A 24 1.37 12.24 8.27
N GLU A 25 1.50 13.45 7.73
CA GLU A 25 0.40 14.41 7.63
C GLU A 25 -0.68 13.95 6.63
N VAL A 26 -0.27 13.52 5.44
CA VAL A 26 -1.20 13.11 4.36
C VAL A 26 -2.02 11.88 4.77
N SER A 27 -1.42 10.93 5.48
CA SER A 27 -2.09 9.68 5.79
C SER A 27 -2.90 9.71 7.10
N GLY A 28 -2.59 10.61 8.03
CA GLY A 28 -3.25 10.65 9.35
C GLY A 28 -3.05 9.39 10.21
N TRP A 29 -2.04 8.56 9.91
CA TRP A 29 -1.86 7.25 10.58
C TRP A 29 -1.52 7.38 12.08
N ASN A 30 -0.97 8.52 12.52
CA ASN A 30 -0.66 8.75 13.93
C ASN A 30 -1.92 8.77 14.80
N ASP A 31 -3.00 9.40 14.35
CA ASP A 31 -4.23 9.50 15.14
C ASP A 31 -4.83 8.11 15.39
N LEU A 32 -4.79 7.25 14.36
CA LEU A 32 -5.20 5.84 14.48
C LEU A 32 -4.23 5.04 15.35
N ALA A 33 -2.92 5.29 15.27
CA ALA A 33 -1.94 4.60 16.12
C ALA A 33 -2.17 4.92 17.60
N ASP A 34 -2.51 6.17 17.91
CA ASP A 34 -2.86 6.61 19.27
C ASP A 34 -4.20 6.02 19.74
N GLU A 35 -5.19 5.91 18.86
CA GLU A 35 -6.51 5.35 19.17
C GLU A 35 -6.49 3.82 19.37
N PHE A 36 -5.88 3.09 18.44
CA PHE A 36 -5.94 1.63 18.37
C PHE A 36 -4.70 0.93 18.95
N GLY A 37 -3.66 1.68 19.29
CA GLY A 37 -2.50 1.17 20.02
C GLY A 37 -1.56 0.31 19.18
N PHE A 38 -1.31 0.70 17.93
CA PHE A 38 -0.24 0.14 17.09
C PHE A 38 0.95 1.11 16.96
N ILE A 39 2.05 0.64 16.37
CA ILE A 39 3.20 1.48 16.00
C ILE A 39 3.12 1.75 14.50
N VAL A 40 3.27 3.01 14.11
CA VAL A 40 3.49 3.39 12.72
C VAL A 40 4.93 3.90 12.55
N VAL A 41 5.59 3.50 11.48
CA VAL A 41 6.91 4.01 11.08
C VAL A 41 6.85 4.60 9.68
N TYR A 42 7.54 5.72 9.50
CA TYR A 42 7.63 6.44 8.23
C TYR A 42 9.10 6.45 7.78
N PRO A 43 9.55 5.41 7.07
CA PRO A 43 10.93 5.37 6.61
C PRO A 43 11.15 6.39 5.49
N SER A 44 12.40 6.85 5.34
CA SER A 44 12.77 7.77 4.26
C SER A 44 13.39 6.98 3.12
N GLY A 45 12.85 7.15 1.92
CA GLY A 45 13.54 6.79 0.69
C GLY A 45 14.78 7.65 0.49
N THR A 46 15.53 7.38 -0.59
CA THR A 46 16.80 8.05 -0.87
C THR A 46 16.78 8.74 -2.23
N GLY A 47 17.91 9.30 -2.66
CA GLY A 47 18.05 10.02 -3.92
C GLY A 47 17.55 11.47 -3.89
N PHE A 48 17.73 12.17 -5.02
CA PHE A 48 17.14 13.49 -5.25
C PHE A 48 16.43 13.51 -6.61
N PRO A 49 15.12 13.80 -6.65
CA PRO A 49 14.23 13.92 -5.49
C PRO A 49 14.08 12.60 -4.72
N LEU A 50 13.62 12.68 -3.45
CA LEU A 50 13.40 11.51 -2.60
C LEU A 50 12.41 10.54 -3.25
N ARG A 51 12.74 9.25 -3.21
CA ARG A 51 12.01 8.18 -3.90
C ARG A 51 12.37 6.79 -3.38
N TRP A 52 11.63 5.81 -3.87
CA TRP A 52 11.86 4.38 -3.73
C TRP A 52 12.08 3.75 -5.09
N ASN A 53 12.98 2.78 -5.18
CA ASN A 53 13.20 1.91 -6.32
C ASN A 53 12.09 0.86 -6.41
N ALA A 54 10.84 1.30 -6.58
CA ALA A 54 9.64 0.44 -6.52
C ALA A 54 9.49 -0.52 -7.71
N HIS A 55 10.24 -0.32 -8.80
CA HIS A 55 10.33 -1.25 -9.93
C HIS A 55 11.63 -1.04 -10.71
N ALA A 56 12.02 -2.03 -11.50
CA ALA A 56 13.18 -1.93 -12.38
C ALA A 56 13.01 -0.79 -13.40
N GLY A 57 14.09 -0.05 -13.66
CA GLY A 57 14.15 0.95 -14.71
C GLY A 57 13.62 2.35 -14.36
N PHE A 58 13.28 2.63 -13.09
CA PHE A 58 12.99 4.01 -12.64
C PHE A 58 14.19 4.92 -12.92
N GLU A 59 15.40 4.42 -12.66
CA GLU A 59 16.65 5.01 -13.16
C GLU A 59 17.55 3.92 -13.74
N SER A 60 18.39 4.30 -14.70
CA SER A 60 19.38 3.36 -15.26
C SER A 60 20.36 2.94 -14.17
N GLY A 61 20.32 1.65 -13.81
CA GLY A 61 21.21 1.07 -12.81
C GLY A 61 20.67 1.06 -11.36
N SER A 62 19.44 1.53 -11.11
CA SER A 62 18.81 1.37 -9.79
C SER A 62 18.39 -0.09 -9.55
N ASP A 63 18.74 -0.66 -8.40
CA ASP A 63 18.29 -1.98 -7.98
C ASP A 63 17.15 -1.86 -6.95
N PRO A 64 15.92 -2.32 -7.28
CA PRO A 64 14.80 -2.38 -6.34
C PRO A 64 15.11 -3.10 -5.03
N MET A 65 16.05 -4.04 -5.05
CA MET A 65 16.40 -4.80 -3.86
C MET A 65 17.10 -3.98 -2.78
N GLU A 66 17.71 -2.84 -3.12
CA GLU A 66 18.35 -1.97 -2.11
C GLU A 66 17.32 -1.46 -1.09
N ASP A 67 16.17 -0.98 -1.57
CA ASP A 67 15.10 -0.49 -0.70
C ASP A 67 14.35 -1.64 -0.01
N VAL A 68 14.21 -2.80 -0.66
CA VAL A 68 13.67 -4.01 -0.01
C VAL A 68 14.56 -4.44 1.15
N THR A 69 15.88 -4.49 0.96
CA THR A 69 16.83 -4.83 2.01
C THR A 69 16.77 -3.81 3.14
N PHE A 70 16.73 -2.51 2.84
CA PHE A 70 16.59 -1.49 3.87
C PHE A 70 15.31 -1.66 4.72
N ILE A 71 14.16 -1.94 4.10
CA ILE A 71 12.92 -2.18 4.85
C ILE A 71 12.99 -3.50 5.64
N SER A 72 13.60 -4.54 5.09
CA SER A 72 13.85 -5.80 5.82
C SER A 72 14.72 -5.58 7.05
N ASP A 73 15.82 -4.84 6.91
CA ASP A 73 16.71 -4.49 8.01
C ASP A 73 16.01 -3.63 9.07
N LEU A 74 15.09 -2.74 8.65
CA LEU A 74 14.25 -1.96 9.57
C LEU A 74 13.32 -2.88 10.36
N ILE A 75 12.67 -3.85 9.71
CA ILE A 75 11.81 -4.85 10.36
C ILE A 75 12.61 -5.67 11.38
N ASP A 76 13.86 -6.02 11.07
CA ASP A 76 14.73 -6.77 11.99
C ASP A 76 15.21 -5.91 13.17
N GLN A 77 15.39 -4.60 12.98
CA GLN A 77 15.89 -3.70 14.02
C GLN A 77 14.81 -3.28 15.03
N LEU A 78 13.58 -3.05 14.59
CA LEU A 78 12.51 -2.52 15.45
C LEU A 78 12.20 -3.39 16.69
N PRO A 79 12.19 -4.73 16.62
CA PRO A 79 12.00 -5.61 17.78
C PRO A 79 13.05 -5.44 18.89
N HIS A 80 14.22 -4.87 18.60
CA HIS A 80 15.23 -4.60 19.62
C HIS A 80 14.89 -3.37 20.50
N ALA A 81 14.02 -2.49 20.02
CA ALA A 81 13.60 -1.28 20.73
C ALA A 81 12.13 -1.33 21.19
N TYR A 82 11.29 -2.10 20.49
CA TYR A 82 9.85 -2.16 20.71
C TYR A 82 9.37 -3.61 20.76
N ASN A 83 8.31 -3.89 21.53
CA ASN A 83 7.65 -5.19 21.59
C ASN A 83 6.72 -5.35 20.39
N ILE A 84 7.30 -5.65 19.23
CA ILE A 84 6.58 -5.80 17.96
C ILE A 84 5.94 -7.18 17.88
N ASP A 85 4.69 -7.24 17.43
CA ASP A 85 4.03 -8.47 17.03
C ASP A 85 4.39 -8.81 15.58
N GLU A 86 5.32 -9.73 15.39
CA GLU A 86 5.81 -10.17 14.07
C GLU A 86 4.73 -10.82 13.18
N ARG A 87 3.55 -11.13 13.74
CA ARG A 87 2.40 -11.64 12.97
C ARG A 87 1.56 -10.51 12.38
N ARG A 88 1.74 -9.27 12.87
CA ARG A 88 0.95 -8.09 12.52
C ARG A 88 1.87 -6.98 12.01
N LEU A 89 2.66 -7.32 10.99
CA LEU A 89 3.50 -6.39 10.24
C LEU A 89 2.80 -6.04 8.92
N TYR A 90 2.48 -4.77 8.73
CA TYR A 90 1.76 -4.27 7.56
C TYR A 90 2.58 -3.21 6.85
N ALA A 91 2.44 -3.11 5.53
CA ALA A 91 3.06 -2.04 4.74
C ALA A 91 2.01 -1.34 3.87
N ASN A 92 2.10 -0.02 3.78
CA ASN A 92 1.30 0.75 2.84
C ASN A 92 2.04 1.96 2.31
N GLY A 93 1.50 2.60 1.29
CA GLY A 93 2.03 3.87 0.84
C GLY A 93 1.21 4.53 -0.25
N LEU A 94 1.58 5.77 -0.53
CA LEU A 94 1.03 6.59 -1.60
C LEU A 94 1.92 6.48 -2.85
N SER A 95 1.33 6.36 -4.04
CA SER A 95 2.06 6.49 -5.31
C SER A 95 3.24 5.50 -5.40
N ASN A 96 4.45 5.99 -5.65
CA ASN A 96 5.71 5.25 -5.56
C ASN A 96 5.86 4.42 -4.27
N GLY A 97 5.35 4.89 -3.12
CA GLY A 97 5.30 4.12 -1.87
C GLY A 97 4.24 3.01 -1.87
N GLY A 98 3.14 3.18 -2.61
CA GLY A 98 2.18 2.11 -2.89
C GLY A 98 2.77 1.04 -3.82
N GLY A 99 3.56 1.47 -4.81
CA GLY A 99 4.38 0.58 -5.64
C GLY A 99 5.43 -0.17 -4.81
N MET A 100 6.10 0.50 -3.88
CA MET A 100 7.02 -0.15 -2.95
C MET A 100 6.29 -1.17 -2.06
N SER A 101 5.09 -0.85 -1.58
CA SER A 101 4.28 -1.79 -0.80
C SER A 101 3.93 -3.05 -1.61
N HIS A 102 3.60 -2.89 -2.91
CA HIS A 102 3.44 -4.02 -3.83
C HIS A 102 4.71 -4.86 -3.96
N LEU A 103 5.87 -4.24 -4.18
CA LEU A 103 7.16 -4.94 -4.26
C LEU A 103 7.45 -5.71 -2.96
N LEU A 104 7.23 -5.10 -1.80
CA LEU A 104 7.42 -5.75 -0.52
C LEU A 104 6.51 -6.97 -0.31
N ALA A 105 5.26 -6.94 -0.81
CA ALA A 105 4.40 -8.11 -0.79
C ALA A 105 4.94 -9.23 -1.70
N CYS A 106 5.59 -8.91 -2.81
CA CYS A 106 6.21 -9.90 -3.70
C CYS A 106 7.49 -10.52 -3.11
N THR A 107 8.26 -9.77 -2.31
CA THR A 107 9.61 -10.17 -1.89
C THR A 107 9.75 -10.52 -0.41
N LEU A 108 8.88 -9.98 0.45
CA LEU A 108 8.88 -10.17 1.90
C LEU A 108 7.54 -10.71 2.42
N SER A 109 6.82 -11.51 1.62
CA SER A 109 5.53 -12.12 2.00
C SER A 109 5.60 -13.05 3.22
N ASP A 110 6.80 -13.55 3.54
CA ASP A 110 7.07 -14.30 4.77
C ASP A 110 7.16 -13.40 6.01
N ARG A 111 7.29 -12.07 5.85
CA ARG A 111 7.35 -11.09 6.95
C ARG A 111 6.08 -10.26 7.03
N ILE A 112 5.58 -9.78 5.89
CA ILE A 112 4.44 -8.87 5.80
C ILE A 112 3.12 -9.64 5.77
N ALA A 113 2.23 -9.27 6.69
CA ALA A 113 0.93 -9.91 6.88
C ALA A 113 -0.11 -9.46 5.85
N ALA A 114 -0.13 -8.16 5.52
CA ALA A 114 -0.99 -7.57 4.50
C ALA A 114 -0.42 -6.23 4.01
N ILE A 115 -0.84 -5.81 2.82
CA ILE A 115 -0.43 -4.51 2.26
C ILE A 115 -1.60 -3.60 1.88
N GLY A 116 -1.32 -2.30 1.89
CA GLY A 116 -2.18 -1.25 1.39
C GLY A 116 -1.54 -0.49 0.23
N SER A 117 -2.31 -0.08 -0.78
CA SER A 117 -1.81 0.80 -1.85
C SER A 117 -2.78 1.95 -2.12
N VAL A 118 -2.29 3.18 -2.08
CA VAL A 118 -3.07 4.37 -2.44
C VAL A 118 -2.44 4.99 -3.67
N ALA A 119 -3.20 5.13 -4.75
CA ALA A 119 -2.75 5.70 -6.02
C ALA A 119 -1.47 5.05 -6.59
N GLY A 120 -1.20 3.78 -6.26
CA GLY A 120 0.09 3.12 -6.48
C GLY A 120 -0.01 1.77 -7.20
N ALA A 121 -0.72 1.73 -8.33
CA ALA A 121 -0.82 0.53 -9.18
C ALA A 121 0.41 0.41 -10.10
N TYR A 122 1.48 -0.20 -9.59
CA TYR A 122 2.72 -0.43 -10.34
C TYR A 122 2.80 -1.89 -10.81
N SER A 123 3.28 -2.08 -12.04
CA SER A 123 3.54 -3.42 -12.59
C SER A 123 4.98 -3.83 -12.35
N LEU A 124 5.17 -4.89 -11.58
CA LEU A 124 6.27 -5.82 -11.78
C LEU A 124 5.75 -6.94 -12.71
N PRO A 125 6.56 -7.49 -13.63
CA PRO A 125 6.16 -8.71 -14.32
C PRO A 125 5.78 -9.76 -13.27
N TRP A 126 4.58 -10.34 -13.34
CA TRP A 126 4.12 -11.33 -12.35
C TRP A 126 5.06 -12.53 -12.21
N SER A 127 5.82 -12.87 -13.26
CA SER A 127 6.91 -13.86 -13.19
C SER A 127 8.03 -13.52 -12.21
N GLN A 128 8.14 -12.25 -11.79
CA GLN A 128 9.08 -11.73 -10.81
C GLN A 128 8.42 -11.50 -9.44
N CYS A 129 7.09 -11.55 -9.35
CA CYS A 129 6.34 -11.48 -8.10
C CYS A 129 6.00 -12.90 -7.63
N ASN A 130 6.87 -13.49 -6.82
CA ASN A 130 6.72 -14.87 -6.35
C ASN A 130 6.62 -14.91 -4.83
N PRO A 131 5.53 -14.41 -4.22
CA PRO A 131 5.37 -14.44 -2.78
C PRO A 131 5.34 -15.89 -2.27
N SER A 132 6.01 -16.14 -1.16
CA SER A 132 6.04 -17.44 -0.46
C SER A 132 4.68 -17.88 0.07
N ARG A 133 3.71 -16.96 0.16
CA ARG A 133 2.32 -17.19 0.56
C ARG A 133 1.38 -16.14 -0.06
N PRO A 134 0.07 -16.41 -0.19
CA PRO A 134 -0.92 -15.40 -0.57
C PRO A 134 -0.90 -14.18 0.37
N VAL A 135 -0.88 -12.96 -0.16
CA VAL A 135 -0.79 -11.73 0.65
C VAL A 135 -2.07 -10.90 0.53
N PRO A 136 -2.85 -10.71 1.62
CA PRO A 136 -4.01 -9.83 1.59
C PRO A 136 -3.67 -8.40 1.15
N VAL A 137 -4.49 -7.83 0.27
CA VAL A 137 -4.27 -6.51 -0.33
C VAL A 137 -5.51 -5.64 -0.21
N ILE A 138 -5.33 -4.39 0.19
CA ILE A 138 -6.34 -3.34 0.06
C ILE A 138 -5.81 -2.17 -0.77
N ALA A 139 -6.59 -1.66 -1.71
CA ALA A 139 -6.16 -0.55 -2.56
C ALA A 139 -7.23 0.53 -2.78
N PHE A 140 -6.78 1.75 -3.07
CA PHE A 140 -7.61 2.94 -3.31
C PHE A 140 -7.08 3.71 -4.50
N HIS A 141 -7.94 4.08 -5.45
CA HIS A 141 -7.48 4.82 -6.64
C HIS A 141 -8.53 5.80 -7.18
N GLY A 142 -8.07 6.99 -7.54
CA GLY A 142 -8.89 8.04 -8.14
C GLY A 142 -9.12 7.84 -9.64
N THR A 143 -10.35 7.99 -10.12
CA THR A 143 -10.65 7.84 -11.56
C THR A 143 -10.12 8.99 -12.41
N ASN A 144 -9.72 10.10 -11.79
CA ASN A 144 -9.14 11.28 -12.45
C ASN A 144 -7.66 11.48 -12.08
N ASP A 145 -6.99 10.45 -11.58
CA ASP A 145 -5.55 10.44 -11.36
C ASP A 145 -4.80 10.64 -12.69
N GLN A 146 -4.07 11.75 -12.81
CA GLN A 146 -3.31 12.13 -14.00
C GLN A 146 -1.82 11.71 -13.92
N ILE A 147 -1.41 11.09 -12.81
CA ILE A 147 -0.02 10.69 -12.54
C ILE A 147 0.11 9.18 -12.71
N VAL A 148 -0.78 8.42 -12.07
CA VAL A 148 -0.94 6.97 -12.22
C VAL A 148 -2.35 6.74 -12.79
N PRO A 149 -2.52 6.74 -14.12
CA PRO A 149 -3.85 6.75 -14.73
C PRO A 149 -4.68 5.52 -14.35
N TYR A 150 -5.94 5.75 -13.96
CA TYR A 150 -6.86 4.68 -13.56
C TYR A 150 -7.02 3.58 -14.63
N SER A 151 -7.05 3.98 -15.90
CA SER A 151 -7.15 3.09 -17.06
C SER A 151 -5.81 2.51 -17.53
N GLY A 152 -4.72 2.77 -16.81
CA GLY A 152 -3.37 2.37 -17.19
C GLY A 152 -2.83 3.14 -18.40
N GLY A 153 -1.71 2.65 -18.93
CA GLY A 153 -0.99 3.27 -20.05
C GLY A 153 0.25 4.03 -19.61
N GLY A 154 0.77 4.87 -20.50
CA GLY A 154 1.94 5.69 -20.20
C GLY A 154 1.61 6.77 -19.17
N SER A 155 2.44 6.93 -18.15
CA SER A 155 2.39 8.13 -17.32
C SER A 155 2.95 9.32 -18.09
N HIS A 156 2.32 10.50 -17.98
CA HIS A 156 2.89 11.73 -18.53
C HIS A 156 4.09 12.24 -17.71
N ARG A 157 4.28 11.72 -16.49
CA ARG A 157 5.33 12.11 -15.56
C ARG A 157 6.43 11.06 -15.38
N GLU A 158 6.12 9.80 -15.66
CA GLU A 158 7.06 8.67 -15.55
C GLU A 158 7.12 7.92 -16.90
N ASP A 159 8.33 7.55 -17.36
CA ASP A 159 8.50 6.74 -18.58
C ASP A 159 8.19 5.26 -18.30
N LEU A 160 6.95 5.01 -17.86
CA LEU A 160 6.47 3.73 -17.37
C LEU A 160 5.12 3.39 -18.01
N SER A 161 5.00 2.12 -18.41
CA SER A 161 3.73 1.54 -18.80
C SER A 161 3.06 0.96 -17.56
N LEU A 162 2.05 1.65 -17.07
CA LEU A 162 1.29 1.26 -15.89
C LEU A 162 0.10 0.37 -16.27
N PRO A 163 -0.27 -0.63 -15.44
CA PRO A 163 -1.44 -1.46 -15.68
C PRO A 163 -2.71 -0.63 -15.48
N ALA A 164 -3.82 -1.06 -16.09
CA ALA A 164 -5.11 -0.56 -15.65
C ALA A 164 -5.34 -1.00 -14.20
N VAL A 165 -5.84 -0.11 -13.35
CA VAL A 165 -5.94 -0.38 -11.91
C VAL A 165 -6.80 -1.61 -11.63
N LEU A 166 -7.91 -1.77 -12.37
CA LEU A 166 -8.77 -2.94 -12.24
C LEU A 166 -8.08 -4.25 -12.65
N ASP A 167 -7.19 -4.21 -13.66
CA ASP A 167 -6.42 -5.38 -14.07
C ASP A 167 -5.36 -5.73 -13.01
N TRP A 168 -4.74 -4.72 -12.40
CA TRP A 168 -3.79 -4.91 -11.29
C TRP A 168 -4.46 -5.54 -10.06
N VAL A 169 -5.67 -5.08 -9.71
CA VAL A 169 -6.48 -5.66 -8.62
C VAL A 169 -6.89 -7.09 -8.94
N ALA A 170 -7.35 -7.36 -10.16
CA ALA A 170 -7.74 -8.70 -10.59
C ALA A 170 -6.55 -9.68 -10.57
N ALA A 171 -5.36 -9.22 -10.96
CA ALA A 171 -4.17 -10.05 -10.93
C ALA A 171 -3.69 -10.37 -9.50
N TRP A 172 -3.86 -9.46 -8.53
CA TRP A 172 -3.70 -9.80 -7.11
C TRP A 172 -4.73 -10.83 -6.63
N ALA A 173 -5.97 -10.73 -7.09
CA ALA A 173 -6.99 -11.72 -6.76
C ALA A 173 -6.65 -13.11 -7.34
N GLU A 174 -6.11 -13.16 -8.56
CA GLU A 174 -5.58 -14.40 -9.17
C GLU A 174 -4.38 -14.95 -8.37
N GLN A 175 -3.42 -14.09 -8.02
CA GLN A 175 -2.25 -14.45 -7.20
C GLN A 175 -2.63 -15.02 -5.83
N ASN A 176 -3.74 -14.56 -5.26
CA ASN A 176 -4.28 -15.05 -3.99
C ASN A 176 -5.32 -16.17 -4.17
N GLU A 177 -5.50 -16.71 -5.38
CA GLU A 177 -6.43 -17.80 -5.69
C GLU A 177 -7.88 -17.49 -5.25
N CYS A 178 -8.30 -16.24 -5.38
CA CYS A 178 -9.66 -15.82 -5.08
C CYS A 178 -10.68 -16.34 -6.09
N GLY A 179 -11.97 -16.31 -5.74
CA GLY A 179 -13.04 -16.54 -6.71
C GLY A 179 -13.12 -15.44 -7.77
N ASP A 180 -13.44 -15.81 -9.00
CA ASP A 180 -13.38 -14.92 -10.19
C ASP A 180 -14.32 -13.70 -10.13
N THR A 181 -15.38 -13.75 -9.33
CA THR A 181 -16.42 -12.70 -9.28
C THR A 181 -16.33 -11.93 -7.96
N PRO A 182 -15.92 -10.66 -7.98
CA PRO A 182 -15.91 -9.85 -6.79
C PRO A 182 -17.33 -9.41 -6.38
N LEU A 183 -17.51 -9.14 -5.10
CA LEU A 183 -18.74 -8.58 -4.54
C LEU A 183 -18.61 -7.06 -4.42
N ALA A 184 -19.68 -6.33 -4.70
CA ALA A 184 -19.70 -4.89 -4.50
C ALA A 184 -19.78 -4.55 -3.00
N LEU A 185 -18.98 -3.58 -2.57
CA LEU A 185 -19.04 -2.98 -1.24
C LEU A 185 -20.01 -1.79 -1.25
N PRO A 186 -20.61 -1.44 -0.09
CA PRO A 186 -21.43 -0.24 0.04
C PRO A 186 -20.67 1.00 -0.43
N SER A 187 -21.34 1.87 -1.18
CA SER A 187 -20.77 3.14 -1.61
C SER A 187 -20.91 4.21 -0.52
N ALA A 188 -19.92 5.08 -0.42
CA ALA A 188 -19.92 6.26 0.43
C ALA A 188 -19.55 7.47 -0.44
N GLY A 189 -20.56 8.24 -0.85
CA GLY A 189 -20.38 9.43 -1.70
C GLY A 189 -19.65 9.17 -3.02
N GLU A 190 -18.41 9.64 -3.13
CA GLU A 190 -17.51 9.43 -4.27
C GLU A 190 -16.82 8.06 -4.28
N ALA A 191 -16.80 7.36 -3.14
CA ALA A 191 -16.17 6.04 -3.01
C ALA A 191 -17.16 4.90 -3.28
N SER A 192 -16.72 3.93 -4.08
CA SER A 192 -17.38 2.63 -4.28
C SER A 192 -16.33 1.54 -4.29
N GLY A 193 -16.61 0.36 -3.70
CA GLY A 193 -15.61 -0.69 -3.61
C GLY A 193 -16.06 -2.04 -4.14
N ILE A 194 -15.09 -2.92 -4.30
CA ILE A 194 -15.25 -4.35 -4.59
C ILE A 194 -14.37 -5.17 -3.64
N VAL A 195 -14.78 -6.40 -3.39
CA VAL A 195 -14.00 -7.37 -2.61
C VAL A 195 -13.99 -8.72 -3.33
N TYR A 196 -12.80 -9.28 -3.51
CA TYR A 196 -12.62 -10.67 -3.90
C TYR A 196 -12.60 -11.55 -2.65
N THR A 197 -13.41 -12.61 -2.67
CA THR A 197 -13.58 -13.54 -1.54
C THR A 197 -13.23 -14.96 -1.95
N GLY A 198 -13.09 -15.86 -0.97
CA GLY A 198 -12.72 -17.25 -1.24
C GLY A 198 -11.25 -17.43 -1.62
N CYS A 199 -10.41 -16.46 -1.29
CA CYS A 199 -8.97 -16.48 -1.51
C CYS A 199 -8.27 -17.51 -0.62
N SER A 200 -7.16 -18.07 -1.11
CA SER A 200 -6.30 -18.96 -0.36
C SER A 200 -5.76 -18.27 0.90
N GLU A 201 -5.67 -19.02 2.00
CA GLU A 201 -5.24 -18.52 3.33
C GLU A 201 -5.99 -17.26 3.82
N GLY A 202 -7.22 -17.02 3.34
CA GLY A 202 -7.96 -15.81 3.70
C GLY A 202 -7.33 -14.51 3.18
N ALA A 203 -6.46 -14.56 2.17
CA ALA A 203 -5.79 -13.41 1.58
C ALA A 203 -6.73 -12.58 0.69
N GLY A 204 -7.74 -11.97 1.30
CA GLY A 204 -8.74 -11.13 0.62
C GLY A 204 -8.12 -9.98 -0.17
N VAL A 205 -8.74 -9.62 -1.28
CA VAL A 205 -8.36 -8.44 -2.08
C VAL A 205 -9.52 -7.45 -2.09
N VAL A 206 -9.30 -6.27 -1.53
CA VAL A 206 -10.28 -5.18 -1.43
C VAL A 206 -9.82 -3.99 -2.27
N PHE A 207 -10.73 -3.41 -3.03
CA PHE A 207 -10.42 -2.23 -3.83
C PHE A 207 -11.51 -1.19 -3.74
N TYR A 208 -11.12 0.08 -3.60
CA TYR A 208 -12.00 1.24 -3.64
C TYR A 208 -11.67 2.14 -4.82
N THR A 209 -12.68 2.36 -5.67
CA THR A 209 -12.68 3.37 -6.72
C THR A 209 -13.17 4.69 -6.14
N ILE A 210 -12.40 5.77 -6.34
CA ILE A 210 -12.78 7.13 -5.95
C ILE A 210 -13.18 7.92 -7.21
N ARG A 211 -14.49 8.05 -7.44
CA ARG A 211 -15.04 8.73 -8.62
C ARG A 211 -14.68 10.22 -8.59
N GLY A 212 -13.94 10.67 -9.61
CA GLY A 212 -13.47 12.06 -9.73
C GLY A 212 -12.25 12.38 -8.86
N GLY A 213 -11.81 11.45 -8.00
CA GLY A 213 -10.61 11.61 -7.19
C GLY A 213 -9.34 11.65 -8.04
N GLY A 214 -8.35 12.40 -7.55
CA GLY A 214 -7.02 12.47 -8.14
C GLY A 214 -6.01 11.49 -7.53
N HIS A 215 -4.74 11.83 -7.68
CA HIS A 215 -3.56 11.17 -7.12
C HIS A 215 -3.34 11.53 -5.64
N ALA A 216 -4.33 11.25 -4.80
CA ALA A 216 -4.38 11.72 -3.43
C ALA A 216 -4.78 10.61 -2.45
N TRP A 217 -4.58 10.88 -1.15
CA TRP A 217 -4.97 9.98 -0.07
C TRP A 217 -6.42 10.26 0.38
N PRO A 218 -7.40 9.37 0.09
CA PRO A 218 -8.80 9.61 0.46
C PRO A 218 -8.97 9.78 1.98
N GLY A 219 -9.64 10.86 2.39
CA GLY A 219 -9.86 11.24 3.80
C GLY A 219 -8.60 11.68 4.54
N GLY A 220 -7.47 11.82 3.83
CA GLY A 220 -6.23 12.38 4.34
C GLY A 220 -6.15 13.89 4.18
N GLU A 221 -5.05 14.48 4.65
CA GLU A 221 -4.78 15.91 4.45
C GLU A 221 -4.60 16.21 2.94
N PRO A 222 -5.39 17.11 2.35
CA PRO A 222 -5.31 17.40 0.93
C PRO A 222 -3.97 18.02 0.52
N LEU A 223 -3.36 17.47 -0.52
CA LEU A 223 -2.26 18.13 -1.23
C LEU A 223 -2.82 19.16 -2.24
N PRO A 224 -2.00 20.11 -2.74
CA PRO A 224 -2.50 21.12 -3.67
C PRO A 224 -3.19 20.50 -4.89
N GLU A 225 -4.49 20.78 -5.06
CA GLU A 225 -5.35 20.12 -6.06
C GLU A 225 -4.85 20.27 -7.50
N TRP A 226 -4.19 21.38 -7.82
CA TRP A 226 -3.60 21.60 -9.15
C TRP A 226 -2.40 20.67 -9.44
N ILE A 227 -1.83 20.02 -8.43
CA ILE A 227 -0.74 19.03 -8.56
C ILE A 227 -1.30 17.62 -8.63
N VAL A 228 -2.18 17.27 -7.68
CA VAL A 228 -2.61 15.89 -7.43
C VAL A 228 -4.06 15.63 -7.83
N GLY A 229 -4.87 16.66 -8.08
CA GLY A 229 -6.31 16.53 -8.27
C GLY A 229 -7.10 16.46 -6.97
N HIS A 230 -8.40 16.20 -7.09
CA HIS A 230 -9.36 16.22 -5.98
C HIS A 230 -9.05 15.14 -4.93
N THR A 231 -9.03 15.55 -3.65
CA THR A 231 -8.91 14.64 -2.50
C THR A 231 -10.29 14.49 -1.87
N THR A 232 -10.95 13.34 -2.07
CA THR A 232 -12.25 13.07 -1.44
C THR A 232 -12.11 13.00 0.08
N GLN A 233 -13.17 13.36 0.79
CA GLN A 233 -13.32 13.20 2.24
C GLN A 233 -14.48 12.24 2.59
N ASP A 234 -15.08 11.59 1.58
CA ASP A 234 -16.22 10.67 1.78
C ASP A 234 -15.81 9.31 2.34
N ILE A 235 -14.51 9.00 2.34
CA ILE A 235 -13.92 7.77 2.89
C ILE A 235 -12.54 8.08 3.47
N ASN A 236 -12.23 7.56 4.66
CA ASN A 236 -10.89 7.61 5.24
C ASN A 236 -10.14 6.31 4.88
N ALA A 237 -9.19 6.39 3.96
CA ALA A 237 -8.43 5.23 3.51
C ALA A 237 -7.63 4.58 4.65
N SER A 238 -7.11 5.36 5.60
CA SER A 238 -6.32 4.83 6.72
C SER A 238 -7.18 4.06 7.71
N GLU A 239 -8.38 4.54 8.05
CA GLU A 239 -9.31 3.83 8.94
C GLU A 239 -9.78 2.50 8.32
N VAL A 240 -10.15 2.54 7.04
CA VAL A 240 -10.60 1.35 6.31
C VAL A 240 -9.45 0.34 6.16
N MET A 241 -8.25 0.83 5.87
CA MET A 241 -7.05 0.01 5.75
C MET A 241 -6.64 -0.59 7.11
N TRP A 242 -6.76 0.15 8.21
CA TRP A 242 -6.51 -0.39 9.55
C TRP A 242 -7.49 -1.53 9.88
N THR A 243 -8.78 -1.32 9.65
CA THR A 243 -9.81 -2.34 9.85
C THR A 243 -9.51 -3.60 9.03
N PHE A 244 -9.01 -3.43 7.80
CA PHE A 244 -8.57 -4.54 6.96
C PHE A 244 -7.33 -5.23 7.55
N PHE A 245 -6.30 -4.49 7.97
CA PHE A 245 -5.08 -5.05 8.56
C PHE A 245 -5.35 -5.87 9.82
N GLU A 246 -6.21 -5.39 10.72
CA GLU A 246 -6.56 -6.12 11.96
C GLU A 246 -7.17 -7.50 11.68
N GLN A 247 -7.84 -7.67 10.55
CA GLN A 247 -8.47 -8.94 10.16
C GLN A 247 -7.47 -9.94 9.54
N HIS A 248 -6.25 -9.50 9.21
CA HIS A 248 -5.27 -10.30 8.50
C HIS A 248 -3.90 -10.40 9.21
N PRO A 249 -3.83 -10.88 10.47
CA PRO A 249 -2.56 -11.32 11.01
C PRO A 249 -2.05 -12.56 10.25
N LYS A 250 -0.73 -12.75 10.14
CA LYS A 250 -0.16 -14.01 9.63
C LYS A 250 -0.58 -15.19 10.51
N ASP A 251 -0.77 -16.37 9.93
CA ASP A 251 -1.07 -17.59 10.70
C ASP A 251 0.10 -18.00 11.60
N SER A 252 -0.19 -18.78 12.65
CA SER A 252 0.80 -19.19 13.67
C SER A 252 1.62 -20.41 13.24
N HIS A 253 1.44 -20.87 12.00
CA HIS A 253 2.12 -22.02 11.43
C HIS A 253 2.81 -21.58 10.14
N GLY A 254 4.08 -21.24 10.28
CA GLY A 254 5.00 -20.87 9.21
C GLY A 254 6.37 -20.58 9.82
#